data_AF-A0A0G4M6K2-F1
#
_entry.id   AF-A0A0G4M6K2-F1
#
_cell.length_a   1.000
_cell.length_b   1.000
_cell.length_c   1.000
_cell.angle_alpha   90.00
_cell.angle_beta   90.00
_cell.angle_gamma   90.00
#
_symmetry.space_group_name_H-M   'P 1'
#
loop_
_entity.id
_entity.type
_entity.pdbx_description
1 polymer ?
#
loop_
_entity_poly.entity_id
_entity_poly.type
_entity_poly.pdbx_seq_one_letter_code
_entity_poly.pdbx_strand_id
1 'polypeptide(L)'
;MPQLIQYAGYIPYNASQTCVLLSQVLSGLFVQYYLRNHRPRIFRDYSYLVTGAFDGASLTVLFILSFAVFGAGGKTVPFPTWWGNNADGLYDHCPSPE
;
A
#
# COMPACT_ATOMS: atom_id res chain seq x y z
N MET A 1 -8.00 -15.49 -10.01
CA MET A 1 -8.39 -14.64 -11.17
C MET A 1 -9.54 -13.71 -10.83
N PRO A 2 -10.72 -14.15 -10.35
CA PRO A 2 -11.82 -13.22 -10.03
C PRO A 2 -11.45 -12.18 -8.96
N GLN A 3 -10.74 -12.59 -7.89
CA GLN A 3 -10.27 -11.67 -6.86
C GLN A 3 -9.35 -10.57 -7.39
N LEU A 4 -8.46 -10.88 -8.33
CA LEU A 4 -7.52 -9.89 -8.88
C LEU A 4 -8.26 -8.82 -9.68
N ILE A 5 -9.26 -9.22 -10.46
CA ILE A 5 -10.09 -8.30 -11.24
C ILE A 5 -10.94 -7.42 -10.32
N GLN A 6 -11.45 -7.99 -9.22
CA GLN A 6 -12.17 -7.22 -8.21
C GLN A 6 -11.29 -6.14 -7.57
N TYR A 7 -10.07 -6.48 -7.12
CA TYR A 7 -9.17 -5.51 -6.50
C TYR A 7 -8.58 -4.50 -7.49
N ALA A 8 -8.54 -4.81 -8.80
CA ALA A 8 -8.08 -3.87 -9.83
C ALA A 8 -9.01 -2.65 -10.02
N GLY A 9 -10.30 -2.80 -9.73
CA GLY A 9 -11.32 -1.74 -9.89
C GLY A 9 -11.96 -1.27 -8.59
N TYR A 10 -11.47 -1.72 -7.43
CA TYR A 10 -12.07 -1.40 -6.14
C TYR A 10 -11.57 -0.06 -5.61
N ILE A 11 -12.41 0.98 -5.73
CA ILE A 11 -12.15 2.30 -5.15
C ILE A 11 -13.03 2.48 -3.91
N PRO A 12 -12.45 2.60 -2.70
CA PRO A 12 -13.23 2.85 -1.49
C PRO A 12 -13.89 4.24 -1.52
N TYR A 13 -15.17 4.31 -1.17
CA TYR A 13 -15.96 5.56 -1.19
C TYR A 13 -15.46 6.64 -0.21
N ASN A 14 -14.69 6.23 0.80
CA ASN A 14 -14.17 7.06 1.90
C ASN A 14 -12.66 7.32 1.81
N ALA A 15 -11.98 6.73 0.83
CA ALA A 15 -10.56 6.93 0.58
C ALA A 15 -10.33 6.91 -0.93
N SER A 16 -10.26 8.10 -1.54
CA SER A 16 -9.96 8.30 -2.97
C SER A 16 -8.50 8.01 -3.34
N GLN A 17 -7.74 7.35 -2.46
CA GLN A 17 -6.34 6.99 -2.71
C GLN A 17 -6.27 5.89 -3.77
N THR A 18 -6.11 6.31 -5.02
CA THR A 18 -5.97 5.40 -6.17
C THR A 18 -4.52 4.93 -6.34
N CYS A 19 -3.57 5.62 -5.72
CA CYS A 19 -2.14 5.33 -5.77
C CYS A 19 -1.77 3.89 -5.35
N VAL A 20 -2.58 3.22 -4.51
CA VAL A 20 -2.35 1.84 -4.08
C VAL A 20 -2.80 0.78 -5.10
N LEU A 21 -3.68 1.13 -6.04
CA LEU A 21 -4.29 0.19 -6.99
C LEU A 21 -3.23 -0.46 -7.88
N LEU A 22 -2.31 0.34 -8.41
CA LEU A 22 -1.23 -0.18 -9.28
C LEU A 22 -0.38 -1.22 -8.53
N SER A 23 0.01 -0.91 -7.30
CA SER A 23 0.81 -1.79 -6.44
C SER A 23 0.06 -3.08 -6.09
N GLN A 24 -1.24 -3.01 -5.81
CA GLN A 24 -2.09 -4.18 -5.55
C GLN A 24 -2.23 -5.07 -6.80
N VAL A 25 -2.44 -4.48 -7.98
CA VAL A 25 -2.55 -5.25 -9.23
C VAL A 25 -1.24 -5.92 -9.59
N LEU A 26 -0.11 -5.20 -9.50
CA LEU A 26 1.21 -5.74 -9.80
C LEU A 26 1.59 -6.89 -8.86
N SER A 27 1.38 -6.71 -7.54
CA SER A 27 1.63 -7.77 -6.56
C SER A 27 0.71 -8.97 -6.78
N GLY A 28 -0.57 -8.73 -7.04
CA GLY A 28 -1.54 -9.77 -7.39
C GLY A 28 -1.12 -10.56 -8.65
N LEU A 29 -0.69 -9.87 -9.72
CA LEU A 29 -0.21 -10.51 -10.95
C LEU A 29 1.06 -11.31 -10.67
N PHE A 30 2.02 -10.74 -9.96
CA PHE A 30 3.27 -11.42 -9.62
C PHE A 30 3.01 -12.71 -8.82
N VAL A 31 2.16 -12.65 -7.81
CA VAL A 31 1.86 -13.80 -6.96
C VAL A 31 1.01 -14.84 -7.70
N GLN A 32 -0.07 -14.41 -8.36
CA GLN A 32 -1.05 -15.31 -8.96
C GLN A 32 -0.65 -15.86 -10.33
N TYR A 33 0.10 -15.10 -11.14
CA TYR A 33 0.54 -15.52 -12.47
C TYR A 33 1.97 -16.08 -12.43
N TYR A 34 2.94 -15.33 -11.90
CA TYR A 34 4.34 -15.75 -11.94
C TYR A 34 4.66 -16.83 -10.89
N LEU A 35 4.47 -16.52 -9.59
CA LEU A 35 4.82 -17.44 -8.50
C LEU A 35 4.02 -18.75 -8.57
N ARG A 36 2.71 -18.67 -8.81
CA ARG A 36 1.87 -19.87 -8.90
C ARG A 36 2.24 -20.78 -10.08
N ASN A 37 2.57 -20.23 -11.25
CA ASN A 37 2.81 -21.02 -12.46
C ASN A 37 4.28 -21.45 -12.64
N HIS A 38 5.24 -20.56 -12.29
CA HIS A 38 6.66 -20.81 -12.54
C HIS A 38 7.42 -21.29 -11.29
N ARG A 39 6.93 -21.00 -10.07
CA ARG A 39 7.58 -21.35 -8.79
C ARG A 39 6.60 -21.88 -7.73
N PRO A 40 5.85 -22.98 -8.01
CA PRO A 40 4.76 -23.44 -7.16
C PRO A 40 5.19 -23.84 -5.74
N ARG A 41 6.43 -24.33 -5.57
CA ARG A 41 6.99 -24.65 -4.23
C ARG A 41 7.06 -23.41 -3.34
N ILE A 42 7.54 -22.29 -3.89
CA ILE A 42 7.66 -21.04 -3.14
C ILE A 42 6.27 -20.49 -2.80
N PHE A 43 5.36 -20.53 -3.77
CA PHE A 43 3.98 -20.11 -3.58
C PHE A 43 3.26 -20.91 -2.49
N ARG A 44 3.47 -22.23 -2.42
CA ARG A 44 2.81 -23.06 -1.41
C ARG A 44 3.41 -22.86 -0.01
N ASP A 45 4.74 -22.85 0.09
CA ASP A 45 5.42 -22.95 1.37
C ASP A 45 5.58 -21.58 2.06
N TYR A 46 5.67 -20.48 1.30
CA TYR A 46 6.01 -19.16 1.85
C TYR A 46 4.93 -18.09 1.72
N SER A 47 3.88 -18.27 0.90
CA SER A 47 2.90 -17.19 0.66
C SER A 47 2.24 -16.69 1.96
N TYR A 48 1.90 -17.58 2.88
CA TYR A 48 1.26 -17.19 4.14
C TYR A 48 2.24 -16.46 5.08
N LEU A 49 3.47 -16.98 5.21
CA LEU A 49 4.52 -16.39 6.04
C LEU A 49 4.92 -14.99 5.54
N VAL A 50 5.13 -14.85 4.23
CA VAL A 50 5.48 -13.57 3.61
C VAL A 50 4.36 -12.56 3.81
N THR A 51 3.10 -12.95 3.58
CA THR A 51 1.95 -12.05 3.78
C THR A 51 1.86 -11.55 5.22
N GLY A 52 1.99 -12.44 6.20
CA GLY A 52 1.97 -12.05 7.62
C GLY A 52 3.15 -11.16 8.01
N ALA A 53 4.34 -11.42 7.46
CA ALA A 53 5.51 -10.58 7.69
C ALA A 53 5.34 -9.16 7.12
N PHE A 54 4.79 -9.02 5.92
CA PHE A 54 4.50 -7.72 5.31
C PHE A 54 3.46 -6.92 6.10
N ASP A 55 2.41 -7.58 6.57
CA ASP A 55 1.37 -6.94 7.39
C ASP A 55 1.96 -6.41 8.71
N GLY A 56 2.68 -7.26 9.46
CA GLY A 56 3.35 -6.85 10.70
C GLY A 56 4.42 -5.78 10.51
N ALA A 57 5.17 -5.83 9.40
CA ALA A 57 6.18 -4.81 9.08
C ALA A 57 5.51 -3.44 8.84
N SER A 58 4.40 -3.40 8.11
CA SER A 58 3.67 -2.14 7.84
C SER A 58 3.18 -1.49 9.14
N LEU A 59 2.60 -2.28 10.04
CA LEU A 59 2.14 -1.82 11.36
C LEU A 59 3.30 -1.34 12.23
N THR A 60 4.43 -2.03 12.19
CA THR A 60 5.64 -1.65 12.96
C THR A 60 6.20 -0.32 12.44
N VAL A 61 6.26 -0.13 11.12
CA VAL A 61 6.70 1.15 10.51
C VAL A 61 5.74 2.28 10.88
N LEU A 62 4.43 2.05 10.79
CA LEU A 62 3.43 3.04 11.20
C LEU A 62 3.54 3.40 12.68
N PHE A 63 3.78 2.41 13.54
CA PHE A 63 4.04 2.64 14.96
C PHE A 63 5.24 3.57 15.16
N ILE A 64 6.39 3.25 14.56
CA ILE A 64 7.60 4.07 14.67
C ILE A 64 7.35 5.49 14.13
N LEU A 65 6.72 5.61 12.96
CA LEU A 65 6.46 6.90 12.32
C LEU A 65 5.51 7.78 13.14
N SER A 66 4.53 7.17 13.82
CA SER A 66 3.59 7.85 14.70
C SER A 66 4.31 8.54 15.87
N PHE A 67 5.27 7.86 16.50
CA PHE A 67 6.02 8.42 17.62
C PHE A 67 7.17 9.34 17.19
N ALA A 68 7.86 9.01 16.09
CA ALA A 68 9.06 9.73 15.67
C ALA A 68 8.77 10.98 14.83
N VAL A 69 7.71 10.97 14.00
CA VAL A 69 7.47 12.02 12.99
C VAL A 69 6.13 12.71 13.20
N PHE A 70 5.05 11.95 13.37
CA PHE A 70 3.71 12.52 13.55
C PHE A 70 3.45 13.03 14.98
N GLY A 71 4.44 12.94 15.87
CA GLY A 71 4.44 13.64 17.15
C GLY A 71 3.54 13.04 18.23
N ALA A 72 3.20 11.74 18.14
CA ALA A 72 2.58 11.04 19.27
C ALA A 72 3.45 11.08 20.54
N GLY A 73 4.76 11.30 20.40
CA GLY A 73 5.73 11.52 21.50
C GLY A 73 6.01 12.99 21.87
N GLY A 74 5.28 13.97 21.31
CA GLY A 74 5.30 15.38 21.74
C GLY A 74 6.03 16.38 20.83
N LYS A 75 7.02 15.98 20.03
CA LYS A 75 7.62 16.84 19.00
C LYS A 75 7.22 16.33 17.61
N THR A 76 6.54 17.17 16.83
CA THR A 76 6.21 16.89 15.43
C THR A 76 7.33 17.41 14.52
N VAL A 77 7.75 16.60 13.55
CA VAL A 77 8.59 17.06 12.44
C VAL A 77 7.70 17.09 11.20
N PRO A 78 7.34 18.27 10.67
CA PRO A 78 6.49 18.34 9.48
C PRO A 78 7.23 17.69 8.30
N PHE A 79 6.54 16.80 7.58
CA PHE A 79 7.07 16.23 6.35
C PHE A 79 7.27 17.35 5.31
N PRO A 80 8.42 17.40 4.62
CA PRO A 80 8.64 18.41 3.59
C PRO A 80 7.63 18.25 2.46
N THR A 81 7.23 19.37 1.87
CA THR A 81 6.44 19.37 0.64
C THR A 81 7.35 19.06 -0.54
N TRP A 82 6.96 18.08 -1.35
CA TRP A 82 7.66 17.71 -2.58
C TRP A 82 6.66 17.06 -3.53
N TRP A 83 7.09 16.73 -4.75
CA TRP A 83 6.18 16.24 -5.78
C TRP A 83 5.30 15.05 -5.32
N GLY A 84 5.81 14.07 -4.58
CA GLY A 84 5.01 12.96 -4.06
C GLY A 84 4.33 13.20 -2.71
N ASN A 85 4.51 14.37 -2.11
CA ASN A 85 3.85 14.78 -0.86
C ASN A 85 3.29 16.19 -1.04
N ASN A 86 2.21 16.28 -1.82
CA ASN A 86 1.47 17.51 -2.02
C ASN A 86 0.67 17.83 -0.74
N ALA A 87 1.22 18.64 0.15
CA ALA A 87 0.53 19.03 1.38
C ALA A 87 -0.61 20.02 1.16
N ASP A 88 -0.61 20.72 0.01
CA ASP A 88 -1.58 21.78 -0.31
C ASP A 88 -2.76 21.27 -1.17
N GLY A 89 -2.82 19.97 -1.46
CA GLY A 89 -3.85 19.38 -2.33
C GLY A 89 -3.98 17.86 -2.19
N LEU A 90 -4.53 17.23 -3.23
CA LEU A 90 -4.62 15.77 -3.28
C LEU A 90 -3.23 15.18 -3.55
N TYR A 91 -2.87 14.11 -2.83
CA TYR A 91 -1.59 13.40 -3.02
C TYR A 91 -1.39 12.89 -4.46
N ASP A 92 -2.50 12.54 -5.13
CA ASP A 92 -2.50 11.97 -6.48
C ASP A 92 -2.44 13.05 -7.58
N HIS A 93 -2.32 14.35 -7.23
CA HIS A 93 -2.35 15.51 -8.14
C HIS A 93 -3.59 15.59 -9.04
N CYS A 94 -4.61 14.78 -8.76
CA CYS A 94 -5.88 14.88 -9.45
C CYS A 94 -6.58 16.21 -9.09
N PRO A 95 -7.38 16.76 -10.01
CA PRO A 95 -8.23 17.90 -9.71
C PRO A 95 -9.12 17.60 -8.52
N SER A 96 -9.36 18.59 -7.66
CA SER A 96 -10.35 18.46 -6.59
C SER A 96 -11.70 18.15 -7.22
N PRO A 97 -12.47 17.15 -6.72
CA PRO A 97 -13.86 17.02 -7.10
C PRO A 97 -14.59 18.24 -6.54
N GLU A 98 -14.86 19.19 -7.42
CA GLU A 98 -15.86 20.24 -7.22
C GLU A 98 -17.26 19.64 -7.08
#